data_AF-A0A959NJB9-F1
#
_entry.id   AF-A0A959NJB9-F1
#
_cell.length_a   1.000
_cell.length_b   1.000
_cell.length_c   1.000
_cell.angle_alpha   90.00
_cell.angle_beta   90.00
_cell.angle_gamma   90.00
#
_symmetry.space_group_name_H-M   'P 1'
#
loop_
_entity.id
_entity.type
_entity.pdbx_description
1 polymer ?
#
loop_
_entity_poly.entity_id
_entity_poly.type
_entity_poly.pdbx_seq_one_letter_code
_entity_poly.pdbx_strand_id
1 'polypeptide(L)'
;MRRIIFLLIIFTSLAFPQSLKNYYSLIDKSDNLIYDFQFGEATDLLYQAIQLNPERPEAYQLFSKVYLWFYLGSKDALDKEHFENYSDSVVKKCKSILEVNDRDKKILYELGNAYKFKAMMSAAVANSLDAFWATKNAVGYYEDVLDIDSTFYSAYGGIGIFEYALSFVPAFFTWALTITGLSANENNGFEYVAKAYKFGKQDKIEFQFHYAKLYDEYLTEYEKSIKLLDPLIKQFPNNSLFLYQRSIEFIKS
;
A
#
# COMPACT_ATOMS: atom_id res chain seq x y z
N MET A 1 2.89 -65.10 -17.09
CA MET A 1 2.32 -63.74 -17.32
C MET A 1 2.97 -62.76 -16.35
N ARG A 2 3.91 -61.92 -16.82
CA ARG A 2 4.58 -60.91 -16.00
C ARG A 2 3.70 -59.65 -15.95
N ARG A 3 3.20 -59.27 -14.77
CA ARG A 3 2.57 -57.98 -14.52
C ARG A 3 3.69 -56.95 -14.32
N ILE A 4 3.79 -55.98 -15.23
CA ILE A 4 4.65 -54.80 -15.07
C ILE A 4 3.78 -53.73 -14.38
N ILE A 5 4.16 -53.34 -13.17
CA ILE A 5 3.57 -52.22 -12.44
C ILE A 5 4.37 -50.97 -12.80
N PHE A 6 3.75 -50.00 -13.48
CA PHE A 6 4.32 -48.68 -13.68
C PHE A 6 4.10 -47.84 -12.42
N LEU A 7 5.18 -47.54 -11.70
CA LEU A 7 5.21 -46.55 -10.63
C LEU A 7 5.40 -45.16 -11.25
N LEU A 8 4.32 -44.38 -11.33
CA LEU A 8 4.36 -42.98 -11.72
C LEU A 8 4.73 -42.15 -10.48
N ILE A 9 6.00 -41.76 -10.38
CA ILE A 9 6.47 -40.88 -9.30
C ILE A 9 6.06 -39.45 -9.66
N ILE A 10 5.08 -38.92 -8.92
CA ILE A 10 4.61 -37.54 -9.00
C ILE A 10 5.70 -36.63 -8.39
N PHE A 11 6.49 -35.96 -9.24
CA PHE A 11 7.58 -35.05 -8.83
C PHE A 11 7.13 -33.58 -8.62
N THR A 12 5.83 -33.30 -8.51
CA THR A 12 5.28 -31.94 -8.61
C THR A 12 5.30 -31.14 -7.30
N SER A 13 5.60 -31.74 -6.13
CA SER A 13 5.42 -31.05 -4.84
C SER A 13 6.56 -30.12 -4.43
N LEU A 14 7.79 -30.30 -4.93
CA LEU A 14 8.94 -29.49 -4.52
C LEU A 14 9.14 -28.22 -5.36
N ALA A 15 8.63 -28.19 -6.59
CA ALA A 15 8.79 -27.03 -7.49
C ALA A 15 7.91 -25.84 -7.08
N PHE A 16 6.73 -26.09 -6.52
CA PHE A 16 5.77 -25.03 -6.16
C PHE A 16 6.22 -24.17 -4.97
N PRO A 17 6.72 -24.73 -3.84
CA PRO A 17 7.26 -23.92 -2.74
C PRO A 17 8.47 -23.06 -3.14
N GLN A 18 9.33 -23.57 -4.03
CA GLN A 18 10.49 -22.84 -4.51
C GLN A 18 10.08 -21.67 -5.42
N SER A 19 9.11 -21.88 -6.32
CA SER A 19 8.54 -20.81 -7.16
C SER A 19 7.93 -19.69 -6.31
N LEU A 20 7.15 -20.04 -5.27
CA LEU A 20 6.52 -19.07 -4.39
C LEU A 20 7.54 -18.29 -3.55
N LYS A 21 8.59 -18.96 -3.06
CA LYS A 21 9.69 -18.27 -2.36
C LYS A 21 10.42 -17.29 -3.28
N ASN A 22 10.70 -17.69 -4.52
CA ASN A 22 11.34 -16.83 -5.50
C ASN A 22 10.45 -15.63 -5.85
N TYR A 23 9.13 -15.85 -6.00
CA TYR A 23 8.15 -14.79 -6.20
C TYR A 23 8.23 -13.73 -5.09
N TYR A 24 8.11 -14.13 -3.82
CA TYR A 24 8.15 -13.16 -2.71
C TYR A 24 9.51 -12.47 -2.59
N SER A 25 10.61 -13.16 -2.92
CA SER A 25 11.92 -12.52 -2.99
C SER A 25 12.00 -11.43 -4.07
N LEU A 26 11.27 -11.57 -5.19
CA LEU A 26 11.20 -10.53 -6.21
C LEU A 26 10.36 -9.35 -5.71
N ILE A 27 9.20 -9.63 -5.09
CA ILE A 27 8.32 -8.61 -4.49
C ILE A 27 9.09 -7.74 -3.49
N ASP A 28 9.78 -8.37 -2.53
CA ASP A 28 10.52 -7.65 -1.48
C ASP A 28 11.64 -6.77 -2.07
N LYS A 29 12.34 -7.26 -3.10
CA LYS A 29 13.37 -6.49 -3.79
C LYS A 29 12.77 -5.31 -4.56
N SER A 30 11.70 -5.55 -5.32
CA SER A 30 11.00 -4.52 -6.08
C SER A 30 10.47 -3.43 -5.15
N ASP A 31 9.86 -3.75 -4.01
CA ASP A 31 9.34 -2.73 -3.09
C ASP A 31 10.47 -1.87 -2.48
N ASN A 32 11.61 -2.47 -2.13
CA ASN A 32 12.79 -1.70 -1.70
C ASN A 32 13.31 -0.76 -2.81
N LEU A 33 13.40 -1.24 -4.05
CA LEU A 33 13.79 -0.41 -5.20
C LEU A 33 12.78 0.71 -5.48
N ILE A 34 11.48 0.43 -5.30
CA ILE A 34 10.41 1.44 -5.42
C ILE A 34 10.57 2.51 -4.33
N TYR A 35 10.89 2.13 -3.08
CA TYR A 35 11.20 3.11 -2.04
C TYR A 35 12.47 3.89 -2.33
N ASP A 36 13.46 3.34 -3.03
CA ASP A 36 14.62 4.11 -3.51
C ASP A 36 14.37 4.83 -4.85
N PHE A 37 13.13 4.84 -5.36
CA PHE A 37 12.78 5.46 -6.65
C PHE A 37 13.57 4.89 -7.85
N GLN A 38 14.10 3.68 -7.73
CA GLN A 38 14.75 2.92 -8.80
C GLN A 38 13.71 2.15 -9.63
N PHE A 39 12.78 2.88 -10.22
CA PHE A 39 11.58 2.30 -10.85
C PHE A 39 11.87 1.35 -12.00
N GLY A 40 12.88 1.62 -12.84
CA GLY A 40 13.22 0.75 -13.98
C GLY A 40 13.63 -0.66 -13.53
N GLU A 41 14.58 -0.74 -12.60
CA GLU A 41 15.00 -2.04 -12.05
C GLU A 41 13.86 -2.72 -11.29
N ALA A 42 13.06 -1.95 -10.54
CA ALA A 42 11.91 -2.48 -9.84
C ALA A 42 10.92 -3.16 -10.79
N THR A 43 10.56 -2.51 -11.91
CA THR A 43 9.58 -3.04 -12.86
C THR A 43 10.10 -4.28 -13.60
N ASP A 44 11.39 -4.37 -13.89
CA ASP A 44 12.00 -5.58 -14.47
C ASP A 44 11.84 -6.80 -13.57
N LEU A 45 12.01 -6.62 -12.26
CA LEU A 45 11.77 -7.67 -11.27
C LEU A 45 10.28 -8.01 -11.12
N LEU A 46 9.38 -7.01 -11.21
CA LEU A 46 7.94 -7.23 -11.17
C LEU A 46 7.44 -8.03 -12.38
N TYR A 47 7.99 -7.79 -13.57
CA TYR A 47 7.68 -8.60 -14.75
C TYR A 47 8.07 -10.07 -14.54
N GLN A 48 9.24 -10.32 -13.95
CA GLN A 48 9.65 -11.68 -13.58
C GLN A 48 8.71 -12.30 -12.52
N ALA A 49 8.27 -11.52 -11.54
CA ALA A 49 7.32 -11.99 -10.53
C ALA A 49 5.98 -12.40 -11.16
N ILE A 50 5.44 -11.61 -12.07
CA ILE A 50 4.22 -11.94 -12.82
C ILE A 50 4.39 -13.22 -13.63
N GLN A 51 5.54 -13.43 -14.28
CA GLN A 51 5.81 -14.67 -15.01
C GLN A 51 5.83 -15.90 -14.11
N LEU A 52 6.33 -15.78 -12.88
CA LEU A 52 6.35 -16.88 -11.91
C LEU A 52 4.98 -17.18 -11.31
N ASN A 53 4.18 -16.15 -11.03
CA ASN A 53 2.87 -16.32 -10.42
C ASN A 53 1.90 -15.20 -10.85
N PRO A 54 1.21 -15.35 -12.00
CA PRO A 54 0.35 -14.31 -12.53
C PRO A 54 -0.94 -14.11 -11.74
N GLU A 55 -1.37 -15.07 -10.92
CA GLU A 55 -2.63 -14.97 -10.16
C GLU A 55 -2.47 -14.19 -8.85
N ARG A 56 -1.24 -13.96 -8.40
CA ARG A 56 -0.93 -13.25 -7.17
C ARG A 56 -1.02 -11.73 -7.36
N PRO A 57 -1.75 -10.99 -6.51
CA PRO A 57 -1.96 -9.54 -6.67
C PRO A 57 -0.72 -8.68 -6.42
N GLU A 58 0.24 -9.14 -5.61
CA GLU A 58 1.30 -8.32 -5.02
C GLU A 58 2.16 -7.59 -6.08
N ALA A 59 2.52 -8.28 -7.16
CA ALA A 59 3.28 -7.66 -8.26
C ALA A 59 2.48 -6.57 -8.99
N TYR A 60 1.18 -6.77 -9.20
CA TYR A 60 0.29 -5.81 -9.84
C TYR A 60 0.06 -4.59 -8.93
N GLN A 61 -0.01 -4.81 -7.62
CA GLN A 61 -0.12 -3.74 -6.64
C GLN A 61 1.12 -2.83 -6.68
N LEU A 62 2.32 -3.40 -6.73
CA LEU A 62 3.54 -2.63 -6.87
C LEU A 62 3.60 -1.87 -8.20
N PHE A 63 3.17 -2.47 -9.32
CA PHE A 63 3.00 -1.72 -10.57
C PHE A 63 2.03 -0.54 -10.42
N SER A 64 0.86 -0.73 -9.80
CA SER A 64 -0.06 0.39 -9.57
C SER A 64 0.59 1.49 -8.71
N LYS A 65 1.35 1.12 -7.68
CA LYS A 65 2.10 2.09 -6.84
C LYS A 65 3.08 2.91 -7.68
N VAL A 66 3.83 2.25 -8.57
CA VAL A 66 4.77 2.92 -9.50
C VAL A 66 4.05 3.92 -10.40
N TYR A 67 2.99 3.49 -11.09
CA TYR A 67 2.26 4.36 -12.01
C TYR A 67 1.48 5.48 -11.31
N LEU A 68 1.04 5.27 -10.06
CA LEU A 68 0.54 6.35 -9.22
C LEU A 68 1.63 7.41 -8.99
N TRP A 69 2.86 7.01 -8.65
CA TRP A 69 3.97 7.94 -8.47
C TRP A 69 4.34 8.68 -9.76
N PHE A 70 4.40 7.97 -10.89
CA PHE A 70 4.62 8.61 -12.18
C PHE A 70 3.55 9.65 -12.47
N TYR A 71 2.27 9.30 -12.34
CA TYR A 71 1.18 10.25 -12.54
C TYR A 71 1.27 11.46 -11.60
N LEU A 72 1.60 11.26 -10.32
CA LEU A 72 1.73 12.37 -9.36
C LEU A 72 2.84 13.35 -9.76
N GLY A 73 3.92 12.86 -10.36
CA GLY A 73 5.05 13.68 -10.84
C GLY A 73 4.88 14.25 -12.26
N SER A 74 4.28 13.50 -13.19
CA SER A 74 4.18 13.82 -14.61
C SER A 74 2.84 14.46 -15.01
N LYS A 75 1.77 14.08 -14.31
CA LYS A 75 0.36 14.30 -14.70
C LYS A 75 -0.01 13.70 -16.07
N ASP A 76 0.76 12.74 -16.57
CA ASP A 76 0.52 12.08 -17.87
C ASP A 76 -0.70 11.15 -17.82
N ALA A 77 -1.58 11.26 -18.82
CA ALA A 77 -2.77 10.43 -18.90
C ALA A 77 -2.45 8.93 -19.08
N LEU A 78 -1.33 8.59 -19.72
CA LEU A 78 -0.89 7.20 -19.88
C LEU A 78 -0.49 6.57 -18.55
N ASP A 79 0.17 7.33 -17.67
CA ASP A 79 0.51 6.85 -16.32
C ASP A 79 -0.76 6.56 -15.52
N LYS A 80 -1.78 7.42 -15.65
CA LYS A 80 -3.09 7.18 -15.05
C LYS A 80 -3.75 5.93 -15.62
N GLU A 81 -3.75 5.74 -16.93
CA GLU A 81 -4.34 4.55 -17.57
C GLU A 81 -3.64 3.27 -17.10
N HIS A 82 -2.31 3.26 -17.04
CA HIS A 82 -1.55 2.14 -16.49
C HIS A 82 -1.91 1.87 -15.03
N PHE A 83 -1.95 2.91 -14.19
CA PHE A 83 -2.41 2.79 -12.81
C PHE A 83 -3.79 2.10 -12.72
N GLU A 84 -4.77 2.57 -13.50
CA GLU A 84 -6.13 2.03 -13.51
C GLU A 84 -6.13 0.54 -13.87
N ASN A 85 -5.45 0.17 -14.97
CA ASN A 85 -5.35 -1.21 -15.43
C ASN A 85 -4.72 -2.15 -14.38
N TYR A 86 -3.63 -1.72 -13.73
CA TYR A 86 -2.97 -2.52 -12.69
C TYR A 86 -3.82 -2.60 -11.41
N SER A 87 -4.40 -1.48 -10.96
CA SER A 87 -5.25 -1.46 -9.76
C SER A 87 -6.52 -2.29 -9.92
N ASP A 88 -7.16 -2.28 -11.09
CA ASP A 88 -8.32 -3.13 -11.39
C ASP A 88 -7.93 -4.61 -11.43
N SER A 89 -6.74 -4.92 -11.94
CA SER A 89 -6.19 -6.28 -11.91
C SER A 89 -5.99 -6.78 -10.48
N VAL A 90 -5.49 -5.94 -9.57
CA VAL A 90 -5.37 -6.27 -8.14
C VAL A 90 -6.74 -6.55 -7.54
N VAL A 91 -7.71 -5.64 -7.73
CA VAL A 91 -9.06 -5.82 -7.17
C VAL A 91 -9.69 -7.13 -7.65
N LYS A 92 -9.58 -7.45 -8.94
CA LYS A 92 -10.10 -8.69 -9.51
C LYS A 92 -9.43 -9.93 -8.89
N LYS A 93 -8.10 -9.91 -8.75
CA LYS A 93 -7.33 -11.03 -8.20
C LYS A 93 -7.60 -11.24 -6.71
N CYS A 94 -7.60 -10.17 -5.91
CA CYS A 94 -7.94 -10.23 -4.50
C CYS A 94 -9.35 -10.79 -4.31
N LYS A 95 -10.35 -10.30 -5.05
CA LYS A 95 -11.72 -10.82 -4.97
C LYS A 95 -11.82 -12.30 -5.34
N SER A 96 -11.13 -12.75 -6.39
CA SER A 96 -11.10 -14.16 -6.76
C SER A 96 -10.48 -15.05 -5.67
N ILE A 97 -9.45 -14.56 -4.96
CA ILE A 97 -8.87 -15.30 -3.83
C ILE A 97 -9.83 -15.33 -2.64
N LEU A 98 -10.52 -14.21 -2.37
CA LEU A 98 -11.49 -14.09 -1.27
C LEU A 98 -12.77 -14.90 -1.52
N GLU A 99 -13.12 -15.22 -2.77
CA GLU A 99 -14.20 -16.18 -3.08
C GLU A 99 -13.90 -17.59 -2.54
N VAL A 100 -12.63 -17.94 -2.39
CA VAL A 100 -12.18 -19.23 -1.86
C VAL A 100 -11.89 -19.17 -0.37
N ASN A 101 -11.30 -18.06 0.10
CA ASN A 101 -10.99 -17.80 1.50
C ASN A 101 -11.30 -16.35 1.86
N ASP A 102 -12.54 -16.10 2.26
CA ASP A 102 -13.08 -14.77 2.59
C ASP A 102 -12.44 -14.13 3.83
N ARG A 103 -11.69 -14.92 4.62
CA ARG A 103 -11.02 -14.48 5.84
C ARG A 103 -9.50 -14.36 5.69
N ASP A 104 -8.97 -14.33 4.46
CA ASP A 104 -7.56 -14.05 4.23
C ASP A 104 -7.23 -12.58 4.49
N LYS A 105 -6.87 -12.27 5.74
CA LYS A 105 -6.51 -10.91 6.18
C LYS A 105 -5.39 -10.26 5.36
N LYS A 106 -4.48 -11.02 4.76
CA LYS A 106 -3.44 -10.41 3.91
C LYS A 106 -4.02 -9.91 2.60
N ILE A 107 -4.96 -10.68 2.01
CA ILE A 107 -5.63 -10.30 0.78
C ILE A 107 -6.65 -9.19 1.00
N LEU A 108 -7.36 -9.20 2.14
CA LEU A 108 -8.20 -8.06 2.54
C LEU A 108 -7.37 -6.79 2.70
N TYR A 109 -6.21 -6.87 3.37
CA TYR A 109 -5.29 -5.75 3.51
C TYR A 109 -4.77 -5.25 2.15
N GLU A 110 -4.41 -6.16 1.25
CA GLU A 110 -4.00 -5.84 -0.13
C GLU A 110 -5.12 -5.11 -0.89
N LEU A 111 -6.37 -5.58 -0.74
CA LEU A 111 -7.54 -4.94 -1.34
C LEU A 111 -7.80 -3.54 -0.75
N GLY A 112 -7.64 -3.38 0.56
CA GLY A 112 -7.65 -2.09 1.24
C GLY A 112 -6.60 -1.13 0.67
N ASN A 113 -5.38 -1.60 0.45
CA ASN A 113 -4.31 -0.81 -0.18
C ASN A 113 -4.62 -0.45 -1.63
N ALA A 114 -5.22 -1.34 -2.42
CA ALA A 114 -5.63 -1.04 -3.80
C ALA A 114 -6.65 0.11 -3.82
N TYR A 115 -7.66 0.07 -2.93
CA TYR A 115 -8.62 1.16 -2.79
C TYR A 115 -7.99 2.44 -2.21
N LYS A 116 -6.98 2.32 -1.34
CA LYS A 116 -6.19 3.48 -0.88
C LYS A 116 -5.53 4.20 -2.04
N PHE A 117 -4.84 3.46 -2.92
CA PHE A 117 -4.21 4.06 -4.10
C PHE A 117 -5.25 4.62 -5.08
N LYS A 118 -6.42 3.98 -5.24
CA LYS A 118 -7.52 4.55 -6.02
C LYS A 118 -8.02 5.88 -5.44
N ALA A 119 -8.18 5.97 -4.12
CA ALA A 119 -8.56 7.22 -3.46
C ALA A 119 -7.53 8.33 -3.72
N MET A 120 -6.23 8.00 -3.64
CA MET A 120 -5.14 8.94 -3.97
C MET A 120 -5.19 9.40 -5.42
N MET A 121 -5.38 8.48 -6.38
CA MET A 121 -5.51 8.83 -7.80
C MET A 121 -6.73 9.72 -8.05
N SER A 122 -7.90 9.34 -7.53
CA SER A 122 -9.14 10.11 -7.66
C SER A 122 -9.00 11.51 -7.06
N ALA A 123 -8.35 11.65 -5.91
CA ALA A 123 -8.04 12.95 -5.33
C ALA A 123 -7.08 13.76 -6.22
N ALA A 124 -6.04 13.12 -6.78
CA ALA A 124 -5.07 13.76 -7.66
C ALA A 124 -5.65 14.28 -8.98
N VAL A 125 -6.75 13.68 -9.47
CA VAL A 125 -7.52 14.14 -10.64
C VAL A 125 -8.73 15.01 -10.25
N ALA A 126 -8.83 15.44 -8.99
CA ALA A 126 -9.94 16.23 -8.45
C ALA A 126 -11.34 15.59 -8.61
N ASN A 127 -11.41 14.26 -8.61
CA ASN A 127 -12.66 13.51 -8.61
C ASN A 127 -13.04 13.09 -7.18
N SER A 128 -13.68 14.01 -6.45
CA SER A 128 -13.99 13.85 -5.03
C SER A 128 -14.98 12.72 -4.73
N LEU A 129 -15.92 12.43 -5.64
CA LEU A 129 -16.91 11.37 -5.43
C LEU A 129 -16.25 9.99 -5.46
N ASP A 130 -15.41 9.74 -6.46
CA ASP A 130 -14.68 8.48 -6.56
C ASP A 130 -13.63 8.35 -5.44
N ALA A 131 -12.98 9.45 -5.06
CA ALA A 131 -12.06 9.47 -3.92
C ALA A 131 -12.76 9.07 -2.61
N PHE A 132 -13.98 9.58 -2.40
CA PHE A 132 -14.80 9.24 -1.24
C PHE A 132 -15.17 7.76 -1.20
N TRP A 133 -15.70 7.21 -2.30
CA TRP A 133 -16.08 5.79 -2.34
C TRP A 133 -14.88 4.85 -2.24
N ALA A 134 -13.76 5.21 -2.85
CA ALA A 134 -12.52 4.46 -2.70
C ALA A 134 -12.01 4.51 -1.25
N THR A 135 -12.08 5.67 -0.58
CA THR A 135 -11.74 5.80 0.84
C THR A 135 -12.62 4.90 1.72
N LYS A 136 -13.94 4.94 1.52
CA LYS A 136 -14.88 4.07 2.25
C LYS A 136 -14.52 2.59 2.09
N ASN A 137 -14.28 2.15 0.86
CA ASN A 137 -13.91 0.76 0.60
C ASN A 137 -12.58 0.39 1.26
N ALA A 138 -11.57 1.27 1.17
CA ALA A 138 -10.27 1.03 1.80
C ALA A 138 -10.39 0.85 3.32
N VAL A 139 -11.09 1.77 3.99
CA VAL A 139 -11.31 1.71 5.45
C VAL A 139 -12.09 0.45 5.83
N GLY A 140 -13.17 0.13 5.13
CA GLY A 140 -13.94 -1.09 5.40
C GLY A 140 -13.09 -2.37 5.32
N TYR A 141 -12.21 -2.50 4.32
CA TYR A 141 -11.31 -3.65 4.23
C TYR A 141 -10.25 -3.67 5.35
N TYR A 142 -9.78 -2.52 5.82
CA TYR A 142 -8.89 -2.47 6.97
C TYR A 142 -9.62 -2.85 8.27
N GLU A 143 -10.88 -2.46 8.42
CA GLU A 143 -11.73 -2.88 9.53
C GLU A 143 -11.96 -4.40 9.50
N ASP A 144 -12.30 -4.97 8.34
CA ASP A 144 -12.42 -6.43 8.16
C ASP A 144 -11.14 -7.17 8.58
N VAL A 145 -9.97 -6.61 8.26
CA VAL A 145 -8.67 -7.16 8.68
C VAL A 145 -8.53 -7.16 10.20
N LEU A 146 -8.93 -6.08 10.87
CA LEU A 146 -8.84 -5.93 12.32
C LEU A 146 -9.87 -6.78 13.07
N ASP A 147 -11.03 -7.04 12.46
CA ASP A 147 -12.04 -7.97 12.96
C ASP A 147 -11.52 -9.42 12.93
N ILE A 148 -10.67 -9.76 11.96
CA ILE A 148 -10.01 -11.07 11.88
C ILE A 148 -8.78 -11.14 12.81
N ASP A 149 -7.98 -10.07 12.85
CA ASP A 149 -6.76 -9.98 13.65
C ASP A 149 -6.49 -8.54 14.10
N SER A 150 -6.88 -8.23 15.33
CA SER A 150 -6.66 -6.92 15.95
C SER A 150 -5.19 -6.58 16.21
N THR A 151 -4.26 -7.51 15.97
CA THR A 151 -2.80 -7.28 16.02
C THR A 151 -2.19 -7.02 14.63
N PHE A 152 -3.01 -6.94 13.57
CA PHE A 152 -2.56 -6.55 12.24
C PHE A 152 -2.34 -5.03 12.18
N TYR A 153 -1.28 -4.56 12.84
CA TYR A 153 -1.08 -3.13 13.11
C TYR A 153 -1.02 -2.23 11.87
N SER A 154 -0.61 -2.76 10.71
CA SER A 154 -0.57 -2.02 9.44
C SER A 154 -1.97 -1.57 8.99
N ALA A 155 -3.05 -2.30 9.32
CA ALA A 155 -4.42 -1.89 9.02
C ALA A 155 -4.84 -0.63 9.80
N TYR A 156 -4.38 -0.46 11.06
CA TYR A 156 -4.58 0.79 11.78
C TYR A 156 -3.91 1.94 11.03
N GLY A 157 -2.69 1.77 10.53
CA GLY A 157 -1.98 2.82 9.80
C GLY A 157 -2.73 3.26 8.54
N GLY A 158 -3.29 2.32 7.79
CA GLY A 158 -4.16 2.61 6.64
C GLY A 158 -5.40 3.43 7.00
N ILE A 159 -6.07 3.09 8.10
CA ILE A 159 -7.20 3.87 8.64
C ILE A 159 -6.72 5.26 9.11
N GLY A 160 -5.59 5.33 9.80
CA GLY A 160 -5.05 6.56 10.36
C GLY A 160 -4.69 7.61 9.30
N ILE A 161 -4.18 7.16 8.14
CA ILE A 161 -3.94 8.05 6.99
C ILE A 161 -5.24 8.72 6.54
N PHE A 162 -6.36 7.99 6.50
CA PHE A 162 -7.66 8.55 6.10
C PHE A 162 -8.30 9.41 7.19
N GLU A 163 -8.21 9.01 8.45
CA GLU A 163 -8.65 9.83 9.60
C GLU A 163 -8.03 11.22 9.57
N TYR A 164 -6.73 11.29 9.30
CA TYR A 164 -6.02 12.55 9.13
C TYR A 164 -6.39 13.26 7.83
N ALA A 165 -6.38 12.58 6.68
CA ALA A 165 -6.70 13.24 5.40
C ALA A 165 -8.12 13.83 5.37
N LEU A 166 -9.08 13.16 6.00
CA LEU A 166 -10.48 13.59 6.05
C LEU A 166 -10.70 14.75 7.03
N SER A 167 -9.78 15.04 7.97
CA SER A 167 -9.91 16.20 8.86
C SER A 167 -9.88 17.55 8.12
N PHE A 168 -9.24 17.57 6.95
CA PHE A 168 -9.14 18.74 6.08
C PHE A 168 -10.36 18.90 5.16
N VAL A 169 -11.30 17.94 5.16
CA VAL A 169 -12.50 18.03 4.34
C VAL A 169 -13.39 19.17 4.86
N PRO A 170 -13.85 20.09 4.00
CA PRO A 170 -14.72 21.19 4.42
C PRO A 170 -15.97 20.72 5.16
N ALA A 171 -16.35 21.47 6.21
CA ALA A 171 -17.44 21.11 7.11
C ALA A 171 -18.77 20.77 6.41
N PHE A 172 -19.06 21.40 5.26
CA PHE A 172 -20.29 21.15 4.51
C PHE A 172 -20.35 19.76 3.84
N PHE A 173 -19.25 19.00 3.82
CA PHE A 173 -19.20 17.61 3.33
C PHE A 173 -19.22 16.56 4.46
N THR A 174 -19.20 16.96 5.72
CA THR A 174 -19.12 16.04 6.87
C THR A 174 -20.33 15.11 7.00
N TRP A 175 -21.49 15.48 6.44
CA TRP A 175 -22.68 14.62 6.40
C TRP A 175 -22.42 13.26 5.74
N ALA A 176 -21.52 13.22 4.76
CA ALA A 176 -21.18 11.99 4.05
C ALA A 176 -20.40 11.01 4.94
N LEU A 177 -19.60 11.53 5.87
CA LEU A 177 -18.87 10.73 6.85
C LEU A 177 -19.84 9.99 7.78
N THR A 178 -20.83 10.71 8.32
CA THR A 178 -21.86 10.14 9.19
C THR A 178 -22.64 8.99 8.55
N ILE A 179 -22.95 9.09 7.25
CA ILE A 179 -23.69 8.04 6.53
C ILE A 179 -22.85 6.78 6.32
N THR A 180 -21.53 6.94 6.21
CA THR A 180 -20.64 5.85 5.82
C THR A 180 -19.91 5.20 6.98
N GLY A 181 -19.98 5.81 8.18
CA GLY A 181 -19.23 5.36 9.35
C GLY A 181 -17.76 5.81 9.34
N LEU A 182 -17.35 6.56 8.31
CA LEU A 182 -16.02 7.16 8.27
C LEU A 182 -15.87 8.22 9.36
N SER A 183 -14.69 8.31 9.93
CA SER A 183 -14.28 9.33 10.89
C SER A 183 -13.21 10.25 10.30
N ALA A 184 -13.14 11.46 10.86
CA ALA A 184 -12.18 12.49 10.52
C ALA A 184 -11.62 13.09 11.81
N ASN A 185 -10.56 12.47 12.35
CA ASN A 185 -9.94 12.88 13.59
C ASN A 185 -8.41 12.79 13.51
N GLU A 186 -7.75 13.95 13.57
CA GLU A 186 -6.29 14.07 13.45
C GLU A 186 -5.54 13.33 14.56
N ASN A 187 -6.07 13.35 15.80
CA ASN A 187 -5.47 12.62 16.92
C ASN A 187 -5.56 11.10 16.71
N ASN A 188 -6.71 10.59 16.27
CA ASN A 188 -6.84 9.17 15.92
C ASN A 188 -5.89 8.82 14.78
N GLY A 189 -5.81 9.66 13.75
CA GLY A 189 -4.89 9.52 12.64
C GLY A 189 -3.44 9.38 13.10
N PHE A 190 -3.00 10.30 13.96
CA PHE A 190 -1.67 10.28 14.58
C PHE A 190 -1.40 9.01 15.36
N GLU A 191 -2.30 8.64 16.29
CA GLU A 191 -2.11 7.45 17.14
C GLU A 191 -2.11 6.15 16.32
N TYR A 192 -2.96 6.03 15.30
CA TYR A 192 -3.03 4.86 14.45
C TYR A 192 -1.81 4.71 13.55
N VAL A 193 -1.33 5.79 12.93
CA VAL A 193 -0.08 5.77 12.16
C VAL A 193 1.11 5.47 13.07
N ALA A 194 1.17 6.04 14.28
CA ALA A 194 2.20 5.74 15.27
C ALA A 194 2.19 4.26 15.66
N LYS A 195 1.01 3.68 15.88
CA LYS A 195 0.82 2.26 16.22
C LYS A 195 1.32 1.35 15.10
N ALA A 196 0.97 1.66 13.85
CA ALA A 196 1.42 0.93 12.68
C ALA A 196 2.95 1.02 12.50
N TYR A 197 3.55 2.19 12.68
CA TYR A 197 5.01 2.35 12.63
C TYR A 197 5.74 1.53 13.73
N LYS A 198 5.23 1.58 14.97
CA LYS A 198 5.87 0.94 16.12
C LYS A 198 5.73 -0.58 16.12
N PHE A 199 4.56 -1.10 15.73
CA PHE A 199 4.21 -2.51 15.90
C PHE A 199 3.89 -3.24 14.60
N GLY A 200 3.70 -2.52 13.49
CA GLY A 200 3.46 -3.10 12.18
C GLY A 200 4.62 -3.95 11.68
N LYS A 201 4.28 -5.01 10.96
CA LYS A 201 5.25 -5.89 10.29
C LYS A 201 5.42 -5.48 8.83
N GLN A 202 4.34 -5.05 8.19
CA GLN A 202 4.29 -4.58 6.81
C GLN A 202 4.31 -3.06 6.74
N ASP A 203 4.79 -2.52 5.62
CA ASP A 203 4.73 -1.10 5.26
C ASP A 203 5.33 -0.15 6.30
N LYS A 204 6.29 -0.65 7.10
CA LYS A 204 6.93 0.14 8.15
C LYS A 204 7.60 1.39 7.61
N ILE A 205 8.18 1.32 6.40
CA ILE A 205 8.79 2.46 5.70
C ILE A 205 7.73 3.53 5.39
N GLU A 206 6.58 3.11 4.84
CA GLU A 206 5.45 4.00 4.56
C GLU A 206 4.93 4.67 5.84
N PHE A 207 4.68 3.90 6.90
CA PHE A 207 4.18 4.47 8.16
C PHE A 207 5.22 5.32 8.89
N GLN A 208 6.52 5.02 8.76
CA GLN A 208 7.57 5.89 9.27
C GLN A 208 7.54 7.26 8.58
N PHE A 209 7.40 7.26 7.25
CA PHE A 209 7.30 8.49 6.48
C PHE A 209 6.03 9.29 6.84
N HIS A 210 4.87 8.65 6.86
CA HIS A 210 3.62 9.30 7.27
C HIS A 210 3.69 9.82 8.71
N TYR A 211 4.31 9.07 9.62
CA TYR A 211 4.48 9.54 11.00
C TYR A 211 5.37 10.78 11.10
N ALA A 212 6.43 10.85 10.30
CA ALA A 212 7.27 12.04 10.19
C ALA A 212 6.45 13.24 9.69
N LYS A 213 5.67 13.06 8.63
CA LYS A 213 4.78 14.10 8.09
C LYS A 213 3.78 14.61 9.14
N LEU A 214 3.19 13.73 9.95
CA LEU A 214 2.27 14.15 10.99
C LEU A 214 2.95 14.96 12.10
N TYR A 215 4.22 14.68 12.43
CA TYR A 215 4.97 15.54 13.36
C TYR A 215 5.16 16.97 12.82
N ASP A 216 5.38 17.15 11.52
CA ASP A 216 5.43 18.46 10.86
C ASP A 216 4.06 19.12 10.81
N GLU A 217 3.12 18.49 10.11
CA GLU A 217 1.87 19.10 9.68
C GLU A 217 0.85 19.26 10.81
N TYR A 218 0.83 18.33 11.77
CA TYR A 218 -0.14 18.35 12.88
C TYR A 218 0.45 18.96 14.16
N LEU A 219 1.66 18.56 14.55
CA LEU A 219 2.25 18.93 15.84
C LEU A 219 3.28 20.07 15.77
N THR A 220 3.70 20.48 14.56
CA THR A 220 4.79 21.44 14.33
C THR A 220 6.10 21.09 15.06
N GLU A 221 6.37 19.79 15.25
CA GLU A 221 7.55 19.24 15.91
C GLU A 221 8.61 18.80 14.89
N TYR A 222 9.20 19.76 14.18
CA TYR A 222 10.12 19.53 13.04
C TYR A 222 11.32 18.64 13.40
N GLU A 223 11.90 18.78 14.61
CA GLU A 223 13.00 17.92 15.04
C GLU A 223 12.62 16.43 15.13
N LYS A 224 11.37 16.12 15.51
CA LYS A 224 10.90 14.74 15.58
C LYS A 224 10.62 14.19 14.19
N SER A 225 10.10 15.03 13.28
CA SER A 225 9.98 14.69 11.85
C SER A 225 11.36 14.34 11.26
N ILE A 226 12.37 15.20 11.43
CA ILE A 226 13.74 14.97 10.93
C ILE A 226 14.33 13.67 11.48
N LYS A 227 14.17 13.39 12.77
CA LYS A 227 14.65 12.13 13.39
C LYS A 227 14.06 10.87 12.76
N LEU A 228 12.83 10.94 12.23
CA LEU A 228 12.20 9.84 11.52
C LEU A 228 12.62 9.79 10.04
N LEU A 229 12.91 10.93 9.41
CA LEU A 229 13.31 11.01 7.99
C LEU A 229 14.78 10.63 7.76
N ASP A 230 15.69 10.99 8.67
CA ASP A 230 17.13 10.77 8.52
C ASP A 230 17.49 9.28 8.25
N PRO A 231 16.94 8.29 8.98
CA PRO A 231 17.18 6.88 8.68
C PRO A 231 16.63 6.45 7.33
N LEU A 232 15.46 6.97 6.92
CA LEU A 232 14.85 6.65 5.63
C LEU A 232 15.70 7.17 4.48
N ILE A 233 16.22 8.39 4.57
CA ILE A 233 17.09 8.98 3.54
C ILE A 233 18.43 8.27 3.48
N LYS A 234 18.97 7.84 4.62
CA LYS A 234 20.19 7.03 4.63
C LYS A 234 19.98 5.69 3.92
N GLN A 235 18.81 5.08 4.08
CA GLN A 235 18.48 3.79 3.46
C GLN A 235 18.07 3.94 1.98
N PHE A 236 17.38 5.03 1.65
CA PHE A 236 16.78 5.31 0.34
C PHE A 236 17.22 6.70 -0.16
N PRO A 237 18.52 6.90 -0.46
CA PRO A 237 19.07 8.21 -0.77
C PRO A 237 18.54 8.81 -2.07
N ASN A 238 17.96 8.00 -2.96
CA ASN A 238 17.41 8.46 -4.24
C ASN A 238 15.92 8.82 -4.14
N ASN A 239 15.29 8.59 -2.98
CA ASN A 239 13.90 8.95 -2.77
C ASN A 239 13.74 10.48 -2.64
N SER A 240 13.32 11.12 -3.73
CA SER A 240 13.15 12.57 -3.79
C SER A 240 12.03 13.07 -2.87
N LEU A 241 11.03 12.26 -2.53
CA LEU A 241 9.97 12.63 -1.60
C LEU A 241 10.50 12.76 -0.16
N PHE A 242 11.35 11.83 0.28
CA PHE A 242 11.95 11.88 1.61
C PHE A 242 12.90 13.08 1.73
N LEU A 243 13.72 13.32 0.70
CA LEU A 243 14.61 14.47 0.62
C LEU A 243 13.84 15.80 0.63
N TYR A 244 12.75 15.87 -0.13
CA TYR A 244 11.89 17.05 -0.19
C TYR A 244 11.25 17.34 1.17
N GLN A 245 10.60 16.34 1.79
CA GLN A 245 9.98 16.52 3.10
C GLN A 245 11.00 17.03 4.12
N ARG A 246 12.18 16.40 4.20
CA ARG A 246 13.24 16.84 5.12
C ARG A 246 13.70 18.27 4.85
N SER A 247 13.73 18.69 3.59
CA SER A 247 14.09 20.07 3.23
C SER A 247 13.05 21.08 3.70
N ILE A 248 11.77 20.73 3.65
CA ILE A 248 10.67 21.55 4.20
C ILE A 248 10.82 21.72 5.72
N GLU A 249 11.22 20.67 6.46
CA GLU A 249 11.43 20.77 7.91
C GLU A 249 12.48 21.83 8.29
N PHE A 250 13.61 21.88 7.56
CA PHE A 250 14.66 22.87 7.82
C PHE A 250 14.29 24.30 7.46
N ILE A 251 13.32 24.49 6.55
CA ILE A 251 12.82 25.82 6.20
C ILE A 251 11.87 26.34 7.29
N LYS A 252 11.13 25.44 7.93
CA LYS A 252 10.12 25.77 8.95
C LYS A 252 10.69 25.89 10.37
N SER A 253 11.83 25.25 10.66
CA SER A 253 12.56 25.31 11.94
C SER A 253 13.30 26.63 12.14
#